data_AF-A0A2E7NVV6-F1
#
_entry.id   AF-A0A2E7NVV6-F1
#
_cell.length_a   1.000
_cell.length_b   1.000
_cell.length_c   1.000
_cell.angle_alpha   90.00
_cell.angle_beta   90.00
_cell.angle_gamma   90.00
#
_symmetry.space_group_name_H-M   'P 1'
#
loop_
_entity.id
_entity.type
_entity.pdbx_description
1 polymer ?
#
loop_
_entity_poly.entity_id
_entity_poly.type
_entity_poly.pdbx_seq_one_letter_code
_entity_poly.pdbx_strand_id
1 'polypeptide(L)'
;MPALSSRRAVLTVFGVAVAWWITLGVMAALTSNPVVLNVAQVLEARLIVEARATGTEDSIEIIHVFSADKLDQPSGTITVANLKDVITTLQSSDSCLVPLSPTGEGAWKIPGWQFVDKGRTTSIPVVYPANDTTRNRLKQILERAKRQILDRPIGIERHFVQLSAR
;
A
#
# COMPACT_ATOMS: atom_id res chain seq x y z
N MET A 1 -52.78 -23.80 28.34
CA MET A 1 -52.18 -22.69 27.57
C MET A 1 -50.66 -22.88 27.42
N PRO A 2 -50.17 -23.69 26.45
CA PRO A 2 -48.73 -23.94 26.24
C PRO A 2 -48.07 -23.07 25.14
N ALA A 3 -48.84 -22.32 24.34
CA ALA A 3 -48.31 -21.60 23.18
C ALA A 3 -47.47 -20.34 23.54
N LEU A 4 -47.68 -19.75 24.71
CA LEU A 4 -46.98 -18.54 25.15
C LEU A 4 -45.53 -18.80 25.59
N SER A 5 -45.24 -19.94 26.22
CA SER A 5 -43.89 -20.33 26.62
C SER A 5 -43.03 -20.71 25.41
N SER A 6 -43.61 -21.41 24.43
CA SER A 6 -42.95 -21.79 23.18
C SER A 6 -42.51 -20.56 22.36
N ARG A 7 -43.37 -19.54 22.23
CA ARG A 7 -43.01 -18.28 21.54
C ARG A 7 -41.87 -17.53 22.22
N ARG A 8 -41.86 -17.50 23.56
CA ARG A 8 -40.76 -16.91 24.33
C ARG A 8 -39.45 -17.66 24.12
N ALA A 9 -39.49 -19.00 24.10
CA ALA A 9 -38.31 -19.82 23.84
C ALA A 9 -37.73 -19.59 22.43
N VAL A 10 -38.58 -19.53 21.40
CA VAL A 10 -38.14 -19.24 20.03
C VAL A 10 -37.52 -17.85 19.91
N LEU A 11 -38.12 -16.83 20.53
CA LEU A 11 -37.57 -15.47 20.55
C LEU A 11 -36.21 -15.41 21.27
N THR A 12 -36.05 -16.15 22.38
CA THR A 12 -34.76 -16.21 23.07
C THR A 12 -33.68 -16.89 22.23
N VAL A 13 -34.00 -18.01 21.57
CA VAL A 13 -33.04 -18.70 20.68
C VAL A 13 -32.64 -17.81 19.51
N PHE A 14 -33.61 -17.11 18.90
CA PHE A 14 -33.34 -16.20 17.81
C PHE A 14 -32.49 -15.01 18.26
N GLY A 15 -32.77 -14.45 19.45
CA GLY A 15 -31.97 -13.38 20.05
C GLY A 15 -30.52 -13.81 20.31
N VAL A 16 -30.32 -15.01 20.87
CA VAL A 16 -28.97 -15.58 21.09
C VAL A 16 -28.27 -15.82 19.76
N ALA A 17 -28.95 -16.33 18.74
CA ALA A 17 -28.37 -16.55 17.42
C ALA A 17 -27.94 -15.25 16.74
N VAL A 18 -28.77 -14.20 16.83
CA VAL A 18 -28.42 -12.87 16.30
C VAL A 18 -27.24 -12.28 17.06
N ALA A 19 -27.25 -12.34 18.39
CA ALA A 19 -26.14 -11.87 19.22
C ALA A 19 -24.83 -12.62 18.89
N TRP A 20 -24.92 -13.92 18.63
CA TRP A 20 -23.79 -14.75 18.20
C TRP A 20 -23.25 -14.31 16.84
N TRP A 21 -24.11 -14.13 15.84
CA TRP A 21 -23.70 -13.64 14.52
C TRP A 21 -23.07 -12.26 14.56
N ILE A 22 -23.59 -11.35 15.38
CA ILE A 22 -22.99 -10.02 15.58
C ILE A 22 -21.60 -10.17 16.20
N THR A 23 -21.46 -11.02 17.23
CA THR A 23 -20.16 -11.27 17.89
C THR A 23 -19.13 -11.81 16.90
N LEU A 24 -19.51 -12.78 16.06
CA LEU A 24 -18.65 -13.31 15.00
C LEU A 24 -18.28 -12.24 13.97
N GLY A 25 -19.24 -11.42 13.53
CA GLY A 25 -19.00 -10.32 12.60
C GLY A 25 -18.02 -9.28 13.16
N VAL A 26 -18.17 -8.92 14.44
CA VAL A 26 -17.26 -8.01 15.15
C VAL A 26 -15.87 -8.64 15.29
N MET A 27 -15.79 -9.91 15.66
CA MET A 27 -14.51 -10.60 15.79
C MET A 27 -13.79 -10.71 14.45
N ALA A 28 -14.51 -10.97 13.35
CA ALA A 28 -13.96 -10.96 12.00
C ALA A 28 -13.48 -9.56 11.58
N ALA A 29 -14.23 -8.51 11.90
CA ALA A 29 -13.83 -7.13 11.63
C ALA A 29 -12.56 -6.74 12.41
N LEU A 30 -12.45 -7.13 13.69
CA LEU A 30 -11.30 -6.83 14.53
C LEU A 30 -10.06 -7.69 14.23
N THR A 31 -10.25 -8.91 13.72
CA THR A 31 -9.16 -9.80 13.30
C THR A 31 -8.75 -9.60 11.84
N SER A 32 -9.49 -8.80 11.07
CA SER A 32 -9.04 -8.34 9.76
C SER A 32 -7.72 -7.60 9.94
N ASN A 33 -6.62 -8.25 9.56
CA ASN A 33 -5.29 -7.74 9.80
C ASN A 33 -5.13 -6.49 8.92
N PRO A 34 -5.02 -5.28 9.50
CA PRO A 34 -4.93 -4.08 8.69
C PRO A 34 -3.68 -4.18 7.83
N VAL A 35 -3.80 -3.91 6.54
CA VAL A 35 -2.64 -3.84 5.65
C VAL A 35 -1.70 -2.78 6.22
N VAL A 36 -0.57 -3.22 6.76
CA VAL A 36 0.44 -2.33 7.33
C VAL A 36 1.35 -1.89 6.20
N LEU A 37 1.23 -0.61 5.83
CA LEU A 37 2.17 0.03 4.92
C LEU A 37 3.55 0.12 5.56
N ASN A 38 4.58 -0.33 4.85
CA ASN A 38 5.96 -0.14 5.26
C ASN A 38 6.36 1.31 5.00
N VAL A 39 6.49 2.08 6.08
CA VAL A 39 6.86 3.50 6.02
C VAL A 39 8.23 3.70 5.37
N ALA A 40 9.22 2.84 5.66
CA ALA A 40 10.55 2.99 5.08
C ALA A 40 10.51 2.85 3.55
N GLN A 41 9.83 1.81 3.06
CA GLN A 41 9.64 1.57 1.62
C GLN A 41 8.91 2.73 0.93
N VAL A 42 7.88 3.28 1.58
CA VAL A 42 7.12 4.44 1.10
C VAL A 42 7.98 5.70 1.02
N LEU A 43 8.84 5.95 2.01
CA LEU A 43 9.67 7.15 2.05
C LEU A 43 10.93 7.05 1.18
N GLU A 44 11.44 5.84 0.94
CA GLU A 44 12.57 5.60 0.02
C GLU A 44 12.14 5.52 -1.45
N ALA A 45 10.85 5.27 -1.70
CA ALA A 45 10.30 5.31 -3.04
C ALA A 45 10.34 6.73 -3.61
N ARG A 46 10.82 6.86 -4.84
CA ARG A 46 10.82 8.13 -5.58
C ARG A 46 9.49 8.41 -6.28
N LEU A 47 8.69 7.38 -6.46
CA LEU A 47 7.38 7.45 -7.10
C LEU A 47 6.46 6.47 -6.40
N ILE A 48 5.25 6.90 -6.06
CA ILE A 48 4.20 6.04 -5.51
C ILE A 48 2.97 6.20 -6.37
N VAL A 49 2.55 5.11 -6.99
CA VAL A 49 1.40 5.07 -7.89
C VAL A 49 0.39 4.05 -7.41
N GLU A 50 -0.87 4.27 -7.75
CA GLU A 50 -1.85 3.20 -7.87
C GLU A 50 -1.82 2.72 -9.30
N ALA A 51 -1.64 1.41 -9.47
CA ALA A 51 -1.48 0.79 -10.77
C ALA A 51 -2.19 -0.56 -10.84
N ARG A 52 -2.47 -0.98 -12.06
CA ARG A 52 -3.02 -2.30 -12.40
C ARG A 52 -2.11 -3.06 -13.34
N ALA A 53 -2.29 -4.38 -13.39
CA ALA A 53 -1.57 -5.23 -14.34
C ALA A 53 -2.01 -4.91 -15.77
N THR A 54 -1.06 -4.75 -16.69
CA THR A 54 -1.34 -4.47 -18.11
C THR A 54 -1.37 -5.74 -18.98
N GLY A 55 -1.35 -6.93 -18.38
CA GLY A 55 -1.31 -8.22 -19.08
C GLY A 55 0.08 -8.62 -19.61
N THR A 56 1.00 -7.67 -19.73
CA THR A 56 2.44 -7.87 -20.02
C THR A 56 3.24 -8.06 -18.72
N GLU A 57 4.16 -9.03 -18.70
CA GLU A 57 4.81 -9.52 -17.47
C GLU A 57 5.63 -8.46 -16.71
N ASP A 58 6.11 -7.42 -17.40
CA ASP A 58 7.02 -6.42 -16.83
C ASP A 58 6.45 -5.00 -16.84
N SER A 59 5.15 -4.83 -17.07
CA SER A 59 4.56 -3.49 -17.15
C SER A 59 3.29 -3.32 -16.34
N ILE A 60 3.13 -2.13 -15.77
CA ILE A 60 1.94 -1.73 -15.04
C ILE A 60 1.33 -0.46 -15.65
N GLU A 61 0.02 -0.37 -15.63
CA GLU A 61 -0.74 0.80 -16.04
C GLU A 61 -0.99 1.68 -14.82
N ILE A 62 -0.55 2.94 -14.89
CA ILE A 62 -0.73 3.93 -13.83
C ILE A 62 -2.16 4.47 -13.88
N ILE A 63 -2.91 4.26 -12.80
CA ILE A 63 -4.26 4.80 -12.61
C ILE A 63 -4.17 6.16 -11.92
N HIS A 64 -3.36 6.27 -10.87
CA HIS A 64 -3.24 7.48 -10.07
C HIS A 64 -1.83 7.63 -9.49
N VAL A 65 -1.32 8.84 -9.35
CA VAL A 65 0.00 9.12 -8.78
C VAL A 65 -0.17 9.85 -7.45
N PHE A 66 0.36 9.27 -6.36
CA PHE A 66 0.27 9.81 -5.00
C PHE A 66 1.47 10.68 -4.61
N SER A 67 2.66 10.31 -5.08
CA SER A 67 3.90 11.03 -4.79
C SER A 67 4.88 10.84 -5.94
N ALA A 68 5.56 11.90 -6.36
CA ALA A 68 6.61 11.87 -7.36
C ALA A 68 7.73 12.85 -6.97
N ASP A 69 8.98 12.39 -7.06
CA ASP A 69 10.19 13.20 -6.82
C ASP A 69 10.47 14.17 -7.99
N LYS A 70 9.90 13.91 -9.17
CA LYS A 70 10.03 14.77 -10.37
C LYS A 70 8.77 15.61 -10.58
N LEU A 71 8.95 16.82 -11.15
CA LEU A 71 7.84 17.69 -11.56
C LEU A 71 6.95 17.03 -12.64
N ASP A 72 7.55 16.24 -13.53
CA ASP A 72 6.80 15.52 -14.56
C ASP A 72 6.18 14.26 -13.97
N GLN A 73 4.84 14.27 -13.90
CA GLN A 73 4.06 13.16 -13.38
C GLN A 73 3.98 12.06 -14.44
N PRO A 74 4.56 10.87 -14.21
CA PRO A 74 4.48 9.79 -15.18
C PRO A 74 3.04 9.34 -15.33
N SER A 75 2.56 9.29 -16.57
CA SER A 75 1.22 8.83 -16.94
C SER A 75 1.32 7.72 -17.99
N GLY A 76 0.39 6.77 -17.96
CA GLY A 76 0.37 5.63 -18.88
C GLY A 76 1.06 4.38 -18.31
N THR A 77 1.74 3.63 -19.18
CA THR A 77 2.36 2.35 -18.85
C THR A 77 3.83 2.53 -18.50
N ILE A 78 4.27 1.90 -17.42
CA ILE A 78 5.68 1.89 -17.01
C ILE A 78 6.22 0.47 -16.87
N THR A 79 7.50 0.32 -17.19
CA THR A 79 8.22 -0.96 -17.07
C THR A 79 8.83 -1.09 -15.68
N VAL A 80 8.60 -2.24 -15.04
CA VAL A 80 9.04 -2.55 -13.68
C VAL A 80 9.85 -3.86 -13.69
N ALA A 81 11.15 -3.76 -13.39
CA ALA A 81 12.11 -4.85 -13.59
C ALA A 81 11.89 -6.08 -12.70
N ASN A 82 11.25 -5.92 -11.54
CA ASN A 82 10.98 -6.99 -10.58
C ASN A 82 9.47 -7.22 -10.37
N LEU A 83 8.65 -6.95 -11.39
CA LEU A 83 7.20 -7.09 -11.30
C LEU A 83 6.77 -8.55 -11.08
N LYS A 84 7.48 -9.50 -11.70
CA LYS A 84 7.26 -10.95 -11.56
C LYS A 84 7.18 -11.45 -10.11
N ASP A 85 7.87 -10.77 -9.19
CA ASP A 85 7.93 -11.17 -7.77
C ASP A 85 6.64 -10.80 -7.01
N VAL A 86 5.81 -9.91 -7.56
CA VAL A 86 4.57 -9.39 -6.95
C VAL A 86 3.35 -9.44 -7.86
N ILE A 87 3.50 -10.00 -9.08
CA ILE A 87 2.46 -10.01 -10.11
C ILE A 87 1.19 -10.73 -9.64
N THR A 88 1.32 -11.76 -8.81
CA THR A 88 0.19 -12.52 -8.25
C THR A 88 -0.70 -11.62 -7.38
N THR A 89 -0.10 -10.80 -6.53
CA THR A 89 -0.84 -9.81 -5.72
C THR A 89 -1.51 -8.77 -6.60
N LEU A 90 -0.79 -8.28 -7.63
CA LEU A 90 -1.29 -7.26 -8.56
C LEU A 90 -2.46 -7.76 -9.42
N GLN A 91 -2.49 -9.05 -9.78
CA GLN A 91 -3.57 -9.68 -10.54
C GLN A 91 -4.77 -10.08 -9.67
N SER A 92 -4.52 -10.39 -8.38
CA SER A 92 -5.58 -10.78 -7.42
C SER A 92 -6.41 -9.60 -6.92
N SER A 93 -5.96 -8.37 -7.15
CA SER A 93 -6.58 -7.12 -6.71
C SER A 93 -6.94 -6.26 -7.91
N ASP A 94 -8.00 -5.46 -7.81
CA ASP A 94 -8.39 -4.54 -8.90
C ASP A 94 -7.30 -3.49 -9.20
N SER A 95 -6.70 -2.94 -8.13
CA SER A 95 -5.58 -2.03 -8.19
C SER A 95 -4.69 -2.15 -6.97
N CYS A 96 -3.40 -1.83 -7.13
CA CYS A 96 -2.42 -1.87 -6.06
C CYS A 96 -1.64 -0.55 -5.97
N LEU A 97 -1.28 -0.16 -4.76
CA LEU A 97 -0.26 0.83 -4.49
C LEU A 97 1.12 0.21 -4.72
N VAL A 98 1.86 0.80 -5.63
CA VAL A 98 3.17 0.37 -6.07
C VAL A 98 4.18 1.47 -5.74
N PRO A 99 5.02 1.27 -4.70
CA PRO A 99 6.19 2.11 -4.47
C PRO A 99 7.27 1.76 -5.51
N LEU A 100 7.88 2.78 -6.10
CA LEU A 100 8.81 2.66 -7.21
C LEU A 100 10.08 3.50 -6.95
N SER A 101 11.22 2.91 -7.28
CA SER A 101 12.53 3.54 -7.27
C SER A 101 13.20 3.35 -8.64
N PRO A 102 13.92 4.34 -9.16
CA PRO A 102 14.59 4.22 -10.45
C PRO A 102 15.77 3.25 -10.37
N THR A 103 16.02 2.48 -11.43
CA THR A 103 17.20 1.60 -11.55
C THR A 103 18.40 2.31 -12.18
N GLY A 104 18.18 3.45 -12.86
CA GLY A 104 19.21 4.21 -13.57
C GLY A 104 19.10 4.11 -15.10
N GLU A 105 18.59 2.99 -15.62
CA GLU A 105 18.45 2.72 -17.07
C GLU A 105 17.08 3.15 -17.64
N GLY A 106 16.39 4.08 -16.97
CA GLY A 106 15.02 4.47 -17.32
C GLY A 106 13.93 3.48 -16.88
N ALA A 107 14.31 2.32 -16.35
CA ALA A 107 13.39 1.37 -15.73
C ALA A 107 13.13 1.68 -14.24
N TRP A 108 12.01 1.16 -13.74
CA TRP A 108 11.64 1.25 -12.33
C TRP A 108 11.78 -0.11 -11.65
N LYS A 109 11.98 -0.09 -10.34
CA LYS A 109 11.93 -1.28 -9.48
C LYS A 109 11.08 -1.00 -8.25
N ILE A 110 10.47 -2.04 -7.72
CA ILE A 110 9.77 -2.01 -6.45
C ILE A 110 10.82 -2.25 -5.36
N PRO A 111 11.10 -1.29 -4.47
CA PRO A 111 12.04 -1.49 -3.39
C PRO A 111 11.52 -2.61 -2.48
N GLY A 112 12.39 -3.55 -2.12
CA GLY A 112 12.02 -4.67 -1.29
C GLY A 112 12.34 -4.47 0.19
N TRP A 113 11.69 -5.26 1.03
CA TRP A 113 12.00 -5.32 2.45
C TRP A 113 13.30 -6.11 2.66
N GLN A 114 14.29 -5.48 3.30
CA GLN A 114 15.46 -6.18 3.82
C GLN A 114 15.14 -6.70 5.22
N PHE A 115 15.06 -8.01 5.37
CA PHE A 115 15.06 -8.64 6.69
C PHE A 115 16.51 -8.74 7.16
N VAL A 116 16.84 -8.03 8.25
CA VAL A 116 18.16 -8.10 8.88
C VAL A 116 18.46 -9.53 9.40
N ASP A 117 17.42 -10.34 9.61
CA ASP A 117 17.49 -11.54 10.46
C ASP A 117 17.74 -12.87 9.74
N LYS A 118 17.80 -12.90 8.41
CA LYS A 118 18.11 -14.12 7.66
C LYS A 118 19.03 -13.74 6.52
N GLY A 119 20.21 -14.34 6.43
CA GLY A 119 21.30 -14.04 5.49
C GLY A 119 21.00 -14.12 3.99
N ARG A 120 19.73 -13.97 3.57
CA ARG A 120 19.32 -13.58 2.22
C ARG A 120 19.51 -12.08 2.06
N THR A 121 20.54 -11.71 1.32
CA THR A 121 20.81 -10.37 0.78
C THR A 121 19.75 -9.85 -0.20
N THR A 122 18.74 -10.65 -0.54
CA THR A 122 17.68 -10.31 -1.51
C THR A 122 16.48 -9.67 -0.81
N SER A 123 16.26 -8.39 -1.09
CA SER A 123 15.09 -7.63 -0.66
C SER A 123 13.81 -8.16 -1.32
N ILE A 124 12.77 -8.46 -0.54
CA ILE A 124 11.50 -8.98 -1.09
C ILE A 124 10.60 -7.78 -1.48
N PRO A 125 10.28 -7.56 -2.77
CA PRO A 125 9.38 -6.49 -3.17
C PRO A 125 7.97 -6.71 -2.60
N VAL A 126 7.34 -5.62 -2.18
CA VAL A 126 6.00 -5.64 -1.59
C VAL A 126 5.14 -4.57 -2.26
N VAL A 127 3.93 -4.95 -2.67
CA VAL A 127 2.87 -4.06 -3.15
C VAL A 127 1.65 -4.21 -2.26
N TYR A 128 0.79 -3.19 -2.23
CA TYR A 128 -0.35 -3.15 -1.33
C TYR A 128 -1.65 -3.00 -2.11
N PRO A 129 -2.75 -3.65 -1.72
CA PRO A 129 -4.05 -3.39 -2.36
C PRO A 129 -4.47 -1.94 -2.16
N ALA A 130 -4.98 -1.29 -3.21
CA ALA A 130 -5.38 0.12 -3.18
C ALA A 130 -6.83 0.29 -2.70
N ASN A 131 -7.11 -0.12 -1.46
CA ASN A 131 -8.38 0.18 -0.80
C ASN A 131 -8.32 1.54 -0.07
N ASP A 132 -9.48 2.06 0.33
CA ASP A 132 -9.59 3.39 0.94
C ASP A 132 -8.78 3.53 2.24
N THR A 133 -8.71 2.46 3.04
CA THR A 133 -7.92 2.45 4.28
C THR A 133 -6.43 2.59 3.99
N THR A 134 -5.91 1.88 2.99
CA THR A 134 -4.50 1.93 2.59
C THR A 134 -4.16 3.27 1.92
N ARG A 135 -5.04 3.80 1.06
CA ARG A 135 -4.89 5.15 0.47
C ARG A 135 -4.84 6.24 1.54
N ASN A 136 -5.75 6.19 2.52
CA ASN A 136 -5.78 7.17 3.62
C ASN A 136 -4.53 7.07 4.50
N ARG A 137 -4.06 5.85 4.79
CA ARG A 137 -2.83 5.63 5.56
C ARG A 137 -1.60 6.13 4.80
N LEU A 138 -1.54 5.93 3.50
CA LEU A 138 -0.47 6.48 2.65
C LEU A 138 -0.44 8.01 2.73
N LYS A 139 -1.59 8.67 2.57
CA LYS A 139 -1.70 10.14 2.69
C LYS A 139 -1.19 10.64 4.05
N GLN A 140 -1.57 9.98 5.15
CA GLN A 140 -1.08 10.34 6.48
C GLN A 140 0.44 10.18 6.63
N ILE A 141 1.02 9.12 6.07
CA ILE A 141 2.48 8.91 6.10
C ILE A 141 3.19 10.04 5.33
N LEU A 142 2.72 10.36 4.13
CA LEU A 142 3.29 11.42 3.29
C LEU A 142 3.15 12.80 3.92
N GLU A 143 1.98 13.13 4.50
CA GLU A 143 1.78 14.39 5.21
C GLU A 143 2.72 14.52 6.42
N ARG A 144 2.87 13.46 7.21
CA ARG A 144 3.76 13.46 8.37
C ARG A 144 5.22 13.64 7.96
N ALA A 145 5.64 12.98 6.88
CA ALA A 145 6.99 13.13 6.33
C ALA A 145 7.24 14.55 5.82
N LYS A 146 6.27 15.15 5.11
CA LYS A 146 6.35 16.54 4.65
C LYS A 146 6.56 17.50 5.82
N ARG A 147 5.79 17.37 6.90
CA ARG A 147 5.96 18.21 8.11
C ARG A 147 7.35 18.03 8.73
N GLN A 148 7.84 16.79 8.86
CA GLN A 148 9.18 16.53 9.39
C GLN A 148 10.32 17.11 8.55
N ILE A 149 10.16 17.21 7.22
CA ILE A 149 11.14 17.84 6.34
C ILE A 149 11.11 19.37 6.50
N LEU A 150 9.91 19.97 6.62
CA LEU A 150 9.79 21.42 6.85
C LEU A 150 10.28 21.85 8.23
N ASP A 151 10.11 21.00 9.26
CA ASP A 151 10.51 21.30 10.64
C ASP A 151 12.00 21.04 10.92
N ARG A 152 12.74 20.44 9.97
CA ARG A 152 14.20 20.34 10.07
C ARG A 152 14.82 21.65 9.59
N PRO A 153 15.66 22.33 10.40
CA PRO A 153 16.46 23.43 9.87
C PRO A 153 17.31 22.88 8.73
N ILE A 154 17.18 23.50 7.56
CA ILE A 154 17.91 23.11 6.35
C ILE A 154 19.40 23.28 6.66
N GLY A 155 20.07 22.21 7.04
CA GLY A 155 21.52 22.12 7.00
C GLY A 155 21.93 22.22 5.54
N ILE A 156 22.51 23.35 5.18
CA ILE A 156 22.99 23.70 3.84
C ILE A 156 24.20 22.81 3.50
N GLU A 157 24.00 21.50 3.31
CA GLU A 157 25.08 20.58 2.90
C GLU A 157 24.64 19.48 1.93
N ARG A 158 23.42 19.53 1.40
CA ARG A 158 23.07 18.69 0.24
C ARG A 158 23.18 19.52 -1.02
N HIS A 159 24.30 19.30 -1.71
CA HIS A 159 24.65 19.83 -3.03
C HIS A 159 23.44 19.87 -3.98
N PHE A 160 22.81 21.03 -4.09
CA PHE A 160 22.14 21.42 -5.32
C PHE A 160 23.25 21.66 -6.34
N VAL A 161 23.46 20.71 -7.25
CA VAL A 161 24.24 20.96 -8.46
C VAL A 161 23.40 21.89 -9.32
N GLN A 162 23.63 23.19 -9.14
CA GLN A 162 23.17 24.23 -10.03
C GLN A 162 23.95 24.08 -11.34
N LEU A 163 23.30 23.49 -12.35
CA LEU A 163 23.84 23.47 -13.71
C LEU A 163 23.90 24.92 -14.20
N SER A 164 25.11 25.47 -14.22
CA SER A 164 25.42 26.71 -14.90
C SER A 164 25.28 26.48 -16.41
N ALA A 165 24.25 27.08 -17.01
CA ALA A 165 24.17 27.18 -18.46
C ALA A 165 25.21 28.22 -18.93
N ARG A 166 26.03 27.81 -19.89
CA ARG A 166 27.02 28.64 -20.57
C ARG A 166 26.48 29.05 -21.93
#